data_AF-A0A1S1GWR2-F1
#
_entry.id   AF-A0A1S1GWR2-F1
#
_cell.length_a   1.000
_cell.length_b   1.000
_cell.length_c   1.000
_cell.angle_alpha   90.00
_cell.angle_beta   90.00
_cell.angle_gamma   90.00
#
_symmetry.space_group_name_H-M   'P 1'
#
loop_
_entity.id
_entity.type
_entity.pdbx_description
1 polymer ?
#
loop_
_entity_poly.entity_id
_entity_poly.type
_entity_poly.pdbx_seq_one_letter_code
_entity_poly.pdbx_strand_id
1 'polypeptide(L)' 'MQLNLDWNKEFQEFQDILNCGIHPEWLYCAKANLVLEPAYTGEGKQFFSTQDIIEASEVIPFF' A
#
# COMPACT_ATOMS: atom_id res chain seq x y z
N MET A 1 4.15 12.51 -9.20
CA MET A 1 2.86 12.36 -8.50
C MET A 1 3.08 12.61 -7.02
N GLN A 2 2.22 13.36 -6.34
CA GLN A 2 2.28 13.53 -4.87
C GLN A 2 1.20 12.66 -4.26
N LEU A 3 1.61 11.63 -3.52
CA LEU A 3 0.70 10.74 -2.81
C LEU A 3 0.47 11.26 -1.40
N ASN A 4 -0.80 11.35 -1.01
CA ASN A 4 -1.21 11.81 0.30
C ASN A 4 -1.24 10.64 1.30
N LEU A 5 -0.06 10.08 1.58
CA LEU A 5 0.18 9.03 2.56
C LEU A 5 1.14 9.55 3.63
N ASP A 6 0.94 9.10 4.88
CA ASP A 6 1.86 9.39 5.96
C ASP A 6 3.01 8.40 5.96
N TRP A 7 4.06 8.70 5.18
CA TRP A 7 5.25 7.87 5.02
C TRP A 7 6.05 7.62 6.31
N ASN A 8 5.72 8.29 7.42
CA ASN A 8 6.36 8.05 8.71
C ASN A 8 5.66 6.95 9.53
N LYS A 9 4.46 6.51 9.14
CA LYS A 9 3.80 5.38 9.81
C LYS A 9 4.49 4.08 9.44
N GLU A 10 4.50 3.13 10.37
CA GLU A 10 4.96 1.77 10.10
C GLU A 10 3.98 1.01 9.18
N PHE A 11 2.68 1.22 9.40
CA PHE A 11 1.61 0.58 8.63
C PHE A 11 0.62 1.58 8.05
N GLN A 12 0.12 1.28 6.86
CA GLN A 12 -0.93 2.02 6.17
C GLN A 12 -2.20 1.18 6.11
N GLU A 13 -3.33 1.78 6.50
CA GLU A 13 -4.64 1.13 6.35
C GLU A 13 -5.00 1.02 4.86
N PHE A 14 -5.59 -0.09 4.45
CA PHE A 14 -6.03 -0.31 3.06
C PHE A 14 -6.86 0.86 2.50
N GLN A 15 -7.79 1.40 3.29
CA GLN A 15 -8.61 2.53 2.86
C GLN A 15 -7.81 3.83 2.73
N ASP A 16 -6.78 4.04 3.55
CA ASP A 16 -5.91 5.22 3.43
C ASP A 16 -5.12 5.16 2.11
N ILE A 17 -4.62 3.98 1.74
CA ILE A 17 -3.92 3.77 0.46
C ILE A 17 -4.86 4.01 -0.72
N LEU A 18 -6.11 3.54 -0.66
CA LEU A 18 -7.09 3.80 -1.72
C LEU A 18 -7.44 5.30 -1.87
N ASN A 19 -7.36 6.07 -0.78
CA ASN A 19 -7.70 7.49 -0.75
C ASN A 19 -6.48 8.43 -0.89
N CYS A 20 -5.28 7.89 -1.08
CA CYS A 20 -4.05 8.70 -1.12
C CYS A 20 -3.73 9.32 -2.50
N GLY A 21 -4.53 9.01 -3.52
CA GLY A 21 -4.30 9.47 -4.89
C GLY A 21 -3.52 8.49 -5.78
N ILE A 22 -3.15 7.29 -5.28
CA ILE A 22 -2.74 6.16 -6.14
C ILE A 22 -3.96 5.65 -6.90
N HIS A 23 -3.82 5.28 -8.18
CA HIS A 23 -4.87 4.56 -8.89
C HIS A 23 -5.14 3.20 -8.21
N PRO A 24 -6.39 2.89 -7.78
CA PRO A 24 -6.70 1.68 -7.00
C PRO A 24 -6.20 0.36 -7.61
N GLU A 25 -6.14 0.32 -8.95
CA GLU A 25 -5.63 -0.84 -9.69
C GLU A 25 -4.18 -1.19 -9.39
N TRP A 26 -3.34 -0.21 -9.01
CA TRP A 26 -1.99 -0.49 -8.54
C TRP A 26 -2.00 -1.43 -7.32
N LEU A 27 -2.85 -1.13 -6.33
CA LEU A 27 -2.93 -1.92 -5.10
C LEU A 27 -3.52 -3.32 -5.36
N TYR A 28 -4.50 -3.42 -6.25
CA TYR A 28 -5.05 -4.70 -6.66
C TYR A 28 -4.03 -5.55 -7.44
N CYS A 29 -3.28 -4.95 -8.36
CA CYS A 29 -2.21 -5.62 -9.11
C CYS A 29 -1.07 -6.07 -8.18
N ALA A 30 -0.61 -5.22 -7.27
CA ALA A 30 0.46 -5.55 -6.33
C ALA A 30 0.07 -6.74 -5.43
N LYS A 31 -1.16 -6.76 -4.93
CA LYS A 31 -1.70 -7.89 -4.15
C LYS A 31 -1.87 -9.16 -4.98
N ALA A 32 -2.46 -9.06 -6.18
CA ALA A 32 -2.73 -10.21 -7.04
C ALA A 32 -1.45 -10.92 -7.50
N ASN A 33 -0.35 -10.17 -7.65
CA ASN A 33 0.96 -10.71 -8.03
C ASN A 33 1.83 -11.08 -6.81
N LEU A 34 1.30 -11.02 -5.58
CA LEU A 34 2.05 -11.29 -4.34
C LEU A 34 3.30 -10.40 -4.16
N VAL A 35 3.29 -9.22 -4.77
CA VAL A 35 4.35 -8.21 -4.63
C VAL A 35 4.14 -7.42 -3.34
N LEU A 36 2.88 -7.27 -2.92
CA LEU A 36 2.51 -6.59 -1.68
C LEU A 36 1.53 -7.46 -0.88
N GLU A 37 1.94 -7.87 0.31
CA GLU A 37 1.14 -8.69 1.21
C GLU A 37 0.62 -7.86 2.40
N PRO A 38 -0.58 -8.19 2.93
CA PRO A 38 -1.11 -7.51 4.09
C PRO A 38 -0.33 -7.86 5.36
N ALA A 39 -0.07 -6.85 6.19
CA ALA A 39 0.53 -7.02 7.50
C ALA A 39 -0.54 -7.37 8.56
N TYR A 40 -0.20 -8.27 9.48
CA TYR A 40 -1.04 -8.57 10.64
C TYR A 40 -0.74 -7.58 11.78
N THR A 41 -1.67 -6.66 12.04
CA THR A 41 -1.54 -5.68 13.14
C THR A 41 -2.38 -6.05 14.37
N GLY A 42 -3.18 -7.13 14.30
CA GLY A 42 -4.15 -7.50 15.35
C GLY A 42 -5.42 -6.65 15.35
N GLU A 43 -5.49 -5.63 14.50
CA GLU A 43 -6.68 -4.81 14.30
C GLU A 43 -7.58 -5.47 13.24
N GLY A 44 -8.91 -5.35 13.38
CA GLY A 44 -9.89 -5.97 12.48
C GLY A 44 -9.96 -5.37 11.08
N LYS A 45 -8.90 -4.72 10.62
CA LYS A 45 -8.77 -4.06 9.32
C LYS A 45 -7.54 -4.58 8.58
N GLN A 46 -7.48 -4.30 7.28
CA GLN A 46 -6.33 -4.68 6.46
C GLN A 46 -5.31 -3.55 6.44
N PHE A 47 -4.05 -3.89 6.75
CA PHE A 47 -2.92 -2.98 6.76
C PHE A 47 -1.80 -3.50 5.86
N PHE A 48 -0.91 -2.59 5.47
CA PHE A 48 0.29 -2.88 4.69
C PHE A 48 1.46 -2.14 5.31
N SER A 49 2.62 -2.77 5.35
CA SER A 49 3.87 -2.12 5.76
C SER A 49 4.18 -0.97 4.79
N THR A 50 4.51 0.20 5.34
CA THR A 50 4.93 1.34 4.51
C THR A 50 6.18 1.02 3.71
N GLN A 51 7.10 0.25 4.30
CA GLN A 51 8.32 -0.19 3.62
C GLN A 51 7.99 -1.11 2.44
N ASP A 52 7.08 -2.06 2.63
CA ASP A 52 6.68 -3.01 1.57
C ASP A 52 5.96 -2.29 0.43
N ILE A 53 5.21 -1.22 0.72
CA ILE A 53 4.59 -0.36 -0.31
C ILE A 53 5.68 0.31 -1.17
N ILE A 54 6.75 0.80 -0.54
CA ILE A 54 7.87 1.43 -1.26
C ILE A 54 8.57 0.39 -2.13
N GLU A 55 8.90 -0.79 -1.58
CA GLU A 55 9.55 -1.88 -2.32
C GLU A 55 8.67 -2.39 -3.47
N ALA A 56 7.37 -2.56 -3.24
CA ALA A 56 6.42 -2.93 -4.28
C ALA A 56 6.37 -1.90 -5.42
N SER A 57 6.56 -0.61 -5.10
CA SER A 57 6.57 0.47 -6.08
C SER A 57 7.79 0.45 -7.01
N GLU A 58 8.88 -0.21 -6.59
CA GLU A 58 10.07 -0.43 -7.43
C GLU A 58 9.83 -1.53 -8.47
N VAL A 59 8.94 -2.49 -8.17
CA VAL A 59 8.56 -3.59 -9.07
C VAL A 59 7.40 -3.19 -9.99
N ILE A 60 6.37 -2.57 -9.42
CA ILE A 60 5.19 -2.05 -10.13
C ILE A 60 5.13 -0.55 -9.86
N PRO A 61 5.52 0.33 -10.81
CA PRO A 61 5.49 1.77 -10.59
C PRO A 61 4.08 2.27 -10.30
N PHE A 62 3.94 3.27 -9.42
CA PHE A 62 2.67 3.97 -9.24
C PHE A 62 2.27 4.69 -10.55
N PHE A 63 1.00 4.60 -10.93
CA PHE A 63 0.44 5.23 -12.12
C PHE A 63 -0.90 5.93 -11.84
#